data_AF-A0ABD3W5E4-F1
#
_entry.id   AF-A0ABD3W5E4-F1
#
_cell.length_a   1.000
_cell.length_b   1.000
_cell.length_c   1.000
_cell.angle_alpha   90.00
_cell.angle_beta   90.00
_cell.angle_gamma   90.00
#
_symmetry.space_group_name_H-M   'P 1'
#
loop_
_entity.id
_entity.type
_entity.pdbx_description
1 polymer ?
#
loop_
_entity_poly.entity_id
_entity_poly.type
_entity_poly.pdbx_seq_one_letter_code
_entity_poly.pdbx_strand_id
1 'polypeptide(L)'
;SIVTLSLVLRVTLKPNVGIGAVFEPENYEHYNKYFNRALREQELPGFSQSRLEGTAVAIKPIISEYIKKLCTYVNTYDIAAILVIGSERTIHTLNVIAQPLGIPLLGYMTGTKAINAQ
;
A
#
# COMPACT_ATOMS: atom_id res chain seq x y z
N SER A 1 -55.13 10.48 -11.99
CA SER A 1 -53.98 10.41 -11.07
C SER A 1 -52.80 9.80 -11.79
N ILE A 2 -51.71 10.56 -11.98
CA ILE A 2 -50.48 10.08 -12.61
C ILE A 2 -49.55 9.67 -11.46
N VAL A 3 -49.22 8.38 -11.37
CA VAL A 3 -48.26 7.86 -10.38
C VAL A 3 -46.87 7.99 -10.98
N THR A 4 -46.09 8.93 -10.46
CA THR A 4 -44.68 9.11 -10.82
C THR A 4 -43.87 8.01 -10.16
N LEU A 5 -43.43 7.01 -10.93
CA LEU A 5 -42.51 5.99 -10.45
C LEU A 5 -41.09 6.58 -10.38
N SER A 6 -40.66 7.00 -9.20
CA SER A 6 -39.26 7.38 -8.97
C SER A 6 -38.40 6.13 -8.87
N LEU A 7 -37.72 5.78 -9.97
CA LEU A 7 -36.70 4.74 -10.00
C LEU A 7 -35.47 5.23 -9.22
N VAL A 8 -35.35 4.84 -7.95
CA VAL A 8 -34.14 5.11 -7.15
C VAL A 8 -33.08 4.11 -7.57
N LEU A 9 -32.19 4.53 -8.47
CA LEU A 9 -31.01 3.76 -8.85
C LEU A 9 -30.04 3.73 -7.65
N ARG A 10 -30.09 2.68 -6.84
CA ARG A 10 -29.09 2.45 -5.78
C ARG A 10 -27.80 1.93 -6.44
N VAL A 11 -26.94 2.85 -6.87
CA VAL A 11 -25.57 2.51 -7.23
C VAL A 11 -24.82 2.25 -5.93
N THR A 12 -24.61 0.97 -5.59
CA THR A 12 -23.75 0.59 -4.48
C THR A 12 -22.30 0.84 -4.88
N LEU A 13 -21.79 2.04 -4.60
CA LEU A 13 -20.38 2.36 -4.77
C LEU A 13 -19.58 1.57 -3.72
N LYS A 14 -18.69 0.68 -4.20
CA LYS A 14 -17.73 -0.01 -3.34
C LYS A 14 -16.60 0.97 -3.02
N PRO A 15 -16.30 1.28 -1.75
CA PRO A 15 -15.15 2.13 -1.43
C PRO A 15 -13.85 1.45 -1.88
N ASN A 16 -12.95 2.24 -2.45
CA ASN A 16 -11.61 1.80 -2.80
C ASN A 16 -10.73 1.89 -1.54
N VAL A 17 -10.12 0.78 -1.16
CA VAL A 17 -9.17 0.72 -0.05
C VAL A 17 -7.78 0.58 -0.64
N GLY A 18 -6.85 1.44 -0.24
CA GLY A 18 -5.50 1.50 -0.76
C GLY A 18 -4.48 0.75 0.11
N ILE A 19 -3.57 0.00 -0.52
CA ILE A 19 -2.36 -0.52 0.12
C ILE A 19 -1.14 0.13 -0.55
N GLY A 20 -0.29 0.77 0.25
CA GLY A 20 1.02 1.23 -0.21
C GLY A 20 2.05 0.10 -0.10
N ALA A 21 2.96 0.00 -1.06
CA ALA A 21 4.10 -0.91 -0.98
C ALA A 21 5.41 -0.17 -1.28
N VAL A 22 6.46 -0.50 -0.52
CA VAL A 22 7.75 0.17 -0.59
C VAL A 22 8.85 -0.87 -0.68
N PHE A 23 9.65 -0.77 -1.73
CA PHE A 23 10.71 -1.73 -1.99
C PHE A 23 12.05 -0.99 -2.17
N GLU A 24 13.14 -1.62 -1.74
CA GLU A 24 14.49 -1.18 -2.13
C GLU A 24 14.64 -1.24 -3.66
N PRO A 25 15.38 -0.31 -4.30
CA PRO A 25 15.51 -0.23 -5.75
C PRO A 25 15.89 -1.55 -6.41
N GLU A 26 16.86 -2.27 -5.84
CA GLU A 26 17.36 -3.55 -6.33
C GLU A 26 16.31 -4.67 -6.28
N ASN A 27 15.30 -4.52 -5.42
CA ASN A 27 14.28 -5.51 -5.16
C ASN A 27 12.92 -5.13 -5.76
N TYR A 28 12.78 -3.90 -6.27
CA TYR A 28 11.51 -3.33 -6.72
C TYR A 28 10.83 -4.17 -7.79
N GLU A 29 11.52 -4.47 -8.89
CA GLU A 29 10.94 -5.24 -10.01
C GLU A 29 10.45 -6.63 -9.57
N HIS A 30 11.24 -7.28 -8.71
CA HIS A 30 10.90 -8.61 -8.20
C HIS A 30 9.62 -8.56 -7.36
N TYR A 31 9.58 -7.73 -6.31
CA TYR A 31 8.44 -7.70 -5.38
C TYR A 31 7.21 -7.00 -5.95
N ASN A 32 7.38 -6.00 -6.82
CA ASN A 32 6.27 -5.30 -7.46
C ASN A 32 5.43 -6.27 -8.33
N LYS A 33 6.07 -7.24 -8.99
CA LYS A 33 5.35 -8.30 -9.72
C LYS A 33 4.44 -9.11 -8.80
N TYR A 34 4.93 -9.54 -7.64
CA TYR A 34 4.14 -10.33 -6.69
C TYR A 34 3.06 -9.50 -6.01
N PHE A 35 3.37 -8.24 -5.68
CA PHE A 35 2.40 -7.32 -5.10
C PHE A 35 1.19 -7.10 -6.02
N ASN A 36 1.43 -6.73 -7.29
CA ASN A 36 0.34 -6.56 -8.26
C ASN A 36 -0.41 -7.85 -8.56
N ARG A 37 0.29 -9.00 -8.52
CA ARG A 37 -0.36 -10.30 -8.63
C ARG A 37 -1.30 -10.54 -7.45
N ALA A 38 -0.83 -10.34 -6.22
CA ALA A 38 -1.64 -10.50 -5.01
C ALA A 38 -2.87 -9.59 -5.02
N LEU A 39 -2.74 -8.33 -5.45
CA LEU A 39 -3.87 -7.40 -5.58
C LEU A 39 -4.94 -7.90 -6.57
N ARG A 40 -4.53 -8.54 -7.68
CA ARG A 40 -5.45 -9.06 -8.70
C ARG A 40 -6.08 -10.39 -8.34
N GLU A 41 -5.37 -11.23 -7.59
CA GLU A 41 -5.83 -12.56 -7.19
C GLU A 41 -6.75 -12.50 -5.95
N GLN A 42 -7.01 -11.31 -5.40
CA GLN A 42 -7.93 -11.17 -4.28
C GLN A 42 -9.40 -11.25 -4.71
N GLU A 43 -9.97 -12.44 -4.53
CA GLU A 43 -11.34 -12.61 -4.05
C GLU A 43 -11.27 -12.85 -2.53
N LEU A 44 -10.94 -11.82 -1.73
CA LEU A 44 -10.90 -12.01 -0.27
C LEU A 44 -12.33 -12.17 0.28
N PRO A 45 -12.67 -13.32 0.92
CA PRO A 45 -13.92 -13.44 1.64
C PRO A 45 -13.92 -12.43 2.80
N GLY A 46 -14.77 -11.39 2.67
CA GLY A 46 -14.83 -10.26 3.61
C GLY A 46 -14.64 -8.89 2.96
N PHE A 47 -13.97 -8.80 1.80
CA PHE A 47 -13.83 -7.58 1.00
C PHE A 47 -14.82 -7.52 -0.17
N SER A 48 -15.91 -8.31 -0.13
CA SER A 48 -16.92 -8.32 -1.19
C SER A 48 -17.57 -6.95 -1.44
N GLN A 49 -17.43 -6.01 -0.51
CA GLN A 49 -17.97 -4.65 -0.58
C GLN A 49 -16.93 -3.57 -0.91
N SER A 50 -15.64 -3.88 -1.02
CA SER A 50 -14.58 -2.89 -1.27
C SER A 50 -13.64 -3.36 -2.37
N ARG A 51 -13.11 -2.42 -3.15
CA ARG A 51 -12.07 -2.74 -4.14
C ARG A 51 -10.72 -2.48 -3.50
N LEU A 52 -9.85 -3.49 -3.45
CA LEU A 52 -8.46 -3.26 -3.05
C LEU A 52 -7.70 -2.68 -4.24
N GLU A 53 -7.08 -1.54 -4.01
CA GLU A 53 -6.14 -0.92 -4.94
C GLU A 53 -4.79 -0.81 -4.24
N GLY A 54 -3.71 -0.77 -5.00
CA GLY A 54 -2.41 -0.60 -4.39
C GLY A 54 -1.40 0.02 -5.31
N THR A 55 -0.40 0.64 -4.70
CA THR A 55 0.68 1.31 -5.41
C THR A 55 2.01 0.89 -4.80
N ALA A 56 2.97 0.53 -5.65
CA ALA A 56 4.31 0.21 -5.23
C ALA A 56 5.26 1.34 -5.62
N VAL A 57 6.19 1.67 -4.74
CA VAL A 57 7.23 2.65 -4.99
C VAL A 57 8.60 2.09 -4.61
N ALA A 58 9.58 2.33 -5.47
CA ALA A 58 10.98 2.14 -5.11
C ALA A 58 11.41 3.27 -4.17
N ILE A 59 12.06 2.95 -3.05
CA ILE A 59 12.63 3.97 -2.17
C ILE A 59 13.80 4.64 -2.89
N LYS A 60 13.83 5.97 -2.87
CA LYS A 60 14.94 6.76 -3.40
C LYS A 60 15.93 7.08 -2.28
N PRO A 61 17.20 7.38 -2.60
CA PRO A 61 18.19 7.80 -1.60
C PRO A 61 17.76 9.03 -0.78
N ILE A 62 16.91 9.87 -1.36
CA ILE A 62 16.42 11.11 -0.76
C ILE A 62 15.07 10.84 -0.08
N ILE A 63 15.12 10.66 1.24
CA ILE A 63 13.95 10.39 2.10
C ILE A 63 12.85 11.47 1.95
N SER A 64 13.22 12.73 1.71
CA SER A 64 12.25 13.83 1.60
C SER A 64 11.38 13.75 0.33
N GLU A 65 11.91 13.27 -0.79
CA GLU A 65 11.10 13.01 -1.99
C GLU A 65 10.09 11.88 -1.74
N TYR A 66 10.52 10.89 -0.97
CA TYR A 66 9.70 9.75 -0.62
C TYR A 66 8.56 10.17 0.32
N ILE A 67 8.84 10.96 1.37
CA ILE A 67 7.81 11.50 2.27
C ILE A 67 6.76 12.27 1.47
N LYS A 68 7.18 13.15 0.55
CA LYS A 68 6.24 13.91 -0.29
C LYS A 68 5.34 12.99 -1.10
N LYS A 69 5.90 11.95 -1.73
CA LYS A 69 5.10 10.96 -2.47
C LYS A 69 4.13 10.25 -1.53
N LEU A 70 4.60 9.74 -0.40
CA LEU A 70 3.76 9.04 0.56
C LEU A 70 2.60 9.93 1.05
N CYS A 71 2.88 11.19 1.42
CA CYS A 71 1.85 12.14 1.81
C CYS A 71 0.87 12.43 0.68
N THR A 72 1.33 12.61 -0.55
CA THR A 72 0.43 12.75 -1.72
C THR A 72 -0.45 11.52 -1.89
N TYR A 73 0.11 10.32 -1.76
CA TYR A 73 -0.65 9.08 -1.85
C TYR A 73 -1.68 8.95 -0.73
N VAL A 74 -1.30 9.20 0.52
CA VAL A 74 -2.20 9.17 1.68
C VAL A 74 -3.33 10.20 1.57
N ASN A 75 -3.06 11.37 0.98
CA ASN A 75 -4.09 12.39 0.76
C ASN A 75 -5.01 12.08 -0.44
N THR A 76 -4.54 11.29 -1.40
CA THR A 76 -5.27 10.99 -2.65
C THR A 76 -6.05 9.68 -2.55
N TYR A 77 -5.54 8.73 -1.78
CA TYR A 77 -6.08 7.38 -1.62
C TYR A 77 -6.34 7.11 -0.15
N ASP A 78 -7.42 6.38 0.14
CA ASP A 78 -7.70 5.86 1.48
C ASP A 78 -6.74 4.71 1.81
N ILE A 79 -5.49 5.04 2.14
CA ILE A 79 -4.43 4.08 2.43
C ILE A 79 -4.68 3.45 3.80
N ALA A 80 -5.06 2.18 3.79
CA ALA A 80 -5.30 1.41 5.01
C ALA A 80 -4.03 0.83 5.63
N ALA A 81 -2.99 0.57 4.83
CA ALA A 81 -1.71 0.05 5.33
C ALA A 81 -0.55 0.27 4.35
N ILE A 82 0.67 0.20 4.86
CA ILE A 82 1.92 0.26 4.08
C ILE A 82 2.70 -1.04 4.30
N LEU A 83 3.02 -1.74 3.22
CA LEU A 83 3.99 -2.84 3.18
C LEU A 83 5.38 -2.29 2.86
N VAL A 84 6.39 -2.69 3.60
CA VAL A 84 7.79 -2.32 3.34
C VAL A 84 8.62 -3.60 3.24
N ILE A 85 9.34 -3.78 2.14
CA ILE A 85 10.35 -4.83 1.99
C ILE A 85 11.70 -4.16 1.74
N GLY A 86 12.58 -4.18 2.74
CA GLY A 86 13.86 -3.47 2.64
C GLY A 86 14.76 -3.58 3.87
N SER A 87 15.75 -2.70 3.95
CA SER A 87 16.69 -2.66 5.09
C SER A 87 16.03 -2.22 6.40
N GLU A 88 16.66 -2.54 7.54
CA GLU A 88 16.23 -2.07 8.86
C GLU A 88 16.06 -0.55 8.89
N ARG A 89 17.05 0.17 8.31
CA ARG A 89 17.04 1.62 8.21
C ARG A 89 15.82 2.14 7.46
N THR A 90 15.48 1.50 6.34
CA THR A 90 14.30 1.85 5.54
C THR A 90 13.01 1.64 6.32
N ILE A 91 12.85 0.46 6.93
CA ILE A 91 11.65 0.14 7.73
C ILE A 91 11.51 1.13 8.89
N HIS A 92 12.58 1.39 9.63
CA HIS A 92 12.55 2.32 10.76
C HIS A 92 12.19 3.74 10.31
N THR A 93 12.80 4.23 9.23
CA THR A 93 12.51 5.55 8.67
C THR A 93 11.03 5.68 8.31
N LEU A 94 10.47 4.66 7.64
CA LEU A 94 9.07 4.66 7.23
C LEU A 94 8.12 4.53 8.41
N ASN A 95 8.50 3.78 9.45
CA ASN A 95 7.71 3.68 10.67
C ASN A 95 7.60 5.04 11.39
N VAL A 96 8.71 5.80 11.48
CA VAL A 96 8.70 7.16 12.07
C VAL A 96 7.76 8.11 11.30
N ILE A 97 7.60 7.91 9.99
CA ILE A 97 6.70 8.72 9.16
C ILE A 97 5.24 8.23 9.25
N ALA A 98 5.02 6.92 9.25
CA ALA A 98 3.69 6.32 9.24
C ALA A 98 2.96 6.45 10.58
N GLN A 99 3.70 6.39 11.69
CA GLN A 99 3.16 6.47 13.05
C GLN A 99 2.33 7.74 13.32
N PRO A 100 2.79 8.98 13.04
CA PRO A 100 1.99 10.18 13.24
C PRO A 100 0.79 10.28 12.29
N LEU A 101 0.82 9.55 11.16
CA LEU A 101 -0.31 9.48 10.22
C LEU A 101 -1.35 8.41 10.64
N GLY A 102 -1.07 7.62 11.68
CA GLY A 102 -1.94 6.53 12.12
C GLY A 102 -2.02 5.37 11.13
N ILE A 103 -1.07 5.27 10.20
CA ILE A 103 -1.09 4.24 9.15
C ILE A 103 -0.28 3.02 9.62
N PRO A 104 -0.89 1.83 9.69
CA PRO A 104 -0.18 0.63 10.07
C PRO A 104 0.86 0.25 9.01
N LEU A 105 2.04 -0.15 9.48
CA LEU A 105 3.17 -0.54 8.65
C LEU A 105 3.56 -1.99 8.90
N LEU A 106 3.65 -2.77 7.82
CA LEU A 106 4.15 -4.14 7.81
C LEU A 106 5.55 -4.14 7.20
N GLY A 107 6.57 -4.32 8.04
CA GLY A 107 7.97 -4.36 7.62
C GLY A 107 8.49 -5.79 7.46
N TYR A 108 9.06 -6.10 6.30
CA TYR A 108 9.83 -7.32 6.04
C TYR A 108 11.28 -6.94 5.77
N MET A 109 12.16 -7.31 6.69
CA MET A 109 13.58 -6.98 6.59
C MET A 109 14.28 -7.91 5.61
N THR A 110 14.80 -7.37 4.51
CA THR A 110 15.69 -8.11 3.61
C THR A 110 17.08 -8.12 4.23
N GLY A 111 17.55 -9.32 4.60
CA GLY A 111 18.64 -9.50 5.56
C GLY A 111 19.92 -8.70 5.27
N THR A 112 20.53 -8.23 6.35
CA THR A 112 22.00 -8.20 6.44
C THR A 112 22.51 -9.56 6.02
N LYS A 113 23.42 -9.63 5.03
CA LYS A 113 24.19 -10.84 4.75
C LYS A 113 24.55 -11.48 6.09
N ALA A 114 24.17 -12.74 6.30
CA ALA A 114 24.76 -13.54 7.35
C ALA A 114 26.28 -13.38 7.16
N ILE A 115 26.93 -12.74 8.12
CA ILE A 115 28.39 -12.68 8.17
C ILE A 115 28.79 -14.15 8.17
N ASN A 116 29.48 -14.58 7.12
CA ASN A 116 30.04 -15.92 7.03
C ASN A 116 30.74 -16.18 8.37
N ALA A 117 30.19 -17.08 9.18
CA ALA A 117 30.92 -17.69 10.27
C ALA A 117 31.96 -18.60 9.62
N GLN A 118 33.13 -18.00 9.34
CA GLN A 118 34.38 -18.72 9.13
C GLN A 118 34.88 -19.22 10.48
#